data_AF-A0AAV5R3V4-F1
#
_entry.id   AF-A0AAV5R3V4-F1
#
_cell.length_a   1.000
_cell.length_b   1.000
_cell.length_c   1.000
_cell.angle_alpha   90.00
_cell.angle_beta   90.00
_cell.angle_gamma   90.00
#
_symmetry.space_group_name_H-M   'P 1'
#
loop_
_entity.id
_entity.type
_entity.pdbx_description
1 polymer ?
#
loop_
_entity_poly.entity_id
_entity_poly.type
_entity_poly.pdbx_seq_one_letter_code
_entity_poly.pdbx_strand_id
1 'polypeptide(L)'
;MNTMNTLLTLTALALTAQASRFSSEADILQFDNVGYSGYYYPVSKIEALSDGNCSCEKDLSKPFTFSGPLAPLDGDMTVHFRGPMNLKKFGFYTTSDYENNQSSGSWERLAYYDSESKTADNVTFLANYGHENTCLGNAADFVSSDGLKKSDSSEILDDVLIPSALEFAIASGIECNGTSDCGAYRTDGQAYHGFGGGLNRMFLFEFNAPSDTSEDDKQNKTDGYDMPAIWLLNAHILRTSQYPLNGNCSSWNTGSGEFDIFEVMNFTERNNFYSTIHDFQGTDDIGTGLQNFGYLERTPGSTMKGGVIFSQDSTITVFLSNDTSLDSSIDNSNLSTWISSLTEQGKEENATLSSISIAPPTITAQASESATVSSISSTSHRNDAAAIIPNSFMGTLLNSVVYVILSALYI
;
A
#
# COMPACT_ATOMS: atom_id res chain seq x y z
N MET A 1 -0.14 -9.16 73.02
CA MET A 1 0.77 -9.53 71.92
C MET A 1 -0.08 -9.81 70.69
N ASN A 2 0.25 -9.13 69.59
CA ASN A 2 -0.12 -9.34 68.19
C ASN A 2 -1.61 -9.30 67.80
N THR A 3 -2.04 -8.14 67.30
CA THR A 3 -3.04 -8.05 66.23
C THR A 3 -2.36 -7.49 64.99
N MET A 4 -2.25 -8.32 63.95
CA MET A 4 -1.64 -8.02 62.66
C MET A 4 -2.41 -6.93 61.92
N ASN A 5 -1.71 -5.87 61.51
CA ASN A 5 -2.17 -4.92 60.51
C ASN A 5 -1.99 -5.56 59.13
N THR A 6 -3.10 -5.77 58.42
CA THR A 6 -3.07 -6.19 57.01
C THR A 6 -3.25 -4.94 56.17
N LEU A 7 -2.16 -4.42 55.61
CA LEU A 7 -2.20 -3.30 54.68
C LEU A 7 -2.50 -3.87 53.29
N LEU A 8 -3.76 -3.77 52.85
CA LEU A 8 -4.15 -4.05 51.47
C LEU A 8 -3.63 -2.90 50.59
N THR A 9 -2.52 -3.12 49.90
CA THR A 9 -2.10 -2.28 48.78
C THR A 9 -3.04 -2.53 47.61
N LEU A 10 -3.97 -1.60 47.38
CA LEU A 10 -4.83 -1.55 46.21
C LEU A 10 -3.98 -1.04 45.03
N THR A 11 -3.41 -1.94 44.25
CA THR A 11 -2.86 -1.61 42.93
C THR A 11 -4.02 -1.19 42.03
N ALA A 12 -4.17 0.11 41.82
CA ALA A 12 -5.09 0.63 40.82
C ALA A 12 -4.56 0.21 39.44
N LEU A 13 -5.20 -0.81 38.85
CA LEU A 13 -5.08 -1.11 37.43
C LEU A 13 -5.76 0.05 36.71
N ALA A 14 -4.97 0.99 36.19
CA ALA A 14 -5.48 2.01 35.29
C ALA A 14 -5.88 1.31 33.98
N LEU A 15 -7.15 0.89 33.87
CA LEU A 15 -7.74 0.66 32.56
C LEU A 15 -7.80 2.03 31.88
N THR A 16 -6.88 2.25 30.94
CA THR A 16 -7.05 3.33 29.97
C THR A 16 -8.29 3.01 29.16
N ALA A 17 -9.35 3.78 29.38
CA ALA A 17 -10.48 3.81 28.48
C ALA A 17 -9.94 4.33 27.14
N GLN A 18 -9.79 3.46 26.14
CA GLN A 18 -9.70 3.90 24.76
C GLN A 18 -11.06 4.50 24.44
N ALA A 19 -11.19 5.82 24.61
CA ALA A 19 -12.28 6.54 23.99
C ALA A 19 -12.18 6.27 22.48
N SER A 20 -13.27 5.82 21.86
CA SER A 20 -13.35 5.71 20.41
C SER A 20 -13.01 7.07 19.82
N ARG A 21 -11.80 7.21 19.26
CA ARG A 21 -11.44 8.43 18.53
C ARG A 21 -12.12 8.33 17.17
N PHE A 22 -13.02 9.27 16.90
CA PHE A 22 -13.51 9.48 15.54
C PHE A 22 -12.42 10.21 14.76
N SER A 23 -12.29 9.89 13.47
CA SER A 23 -11.29 10.55 12.65
C SER A 23 -11.63 12.03 12.41
N SER A 24 -10.61 12.87 12.24
CA SER A 24 -10.78 14.31 12.00
C SER A 24 -9.93 14.81 10.84
N GLU A 25 -10.43 15.83 10.16
CA GLU A 25 -9.69 16.54 9.12
C GLU A 25 -8.41 17.15 9.69
N ALA A 26 -7.32 16.99 8.95
CA ALA A 26 -5.98 17.47 9.23
C ALA A 26 -5.35 18.00 7.95
N ASP A 27 -4.29 18.78 8.10
CA ASP A 27 -3.47 19.29 7.00
C ASP A 27 -2.18 18.48 6.86
N ILE A 28 -1.76 17.83 7.94
CA ILE A 28 -0.60 16.95 8.01
C ILE A 28 -0.97 15.70 8.81
N LEU A 29 -0.62 14.54 8.27
CA LEU A 29 -0.67 13.27 8.99
C LEU A 29 0.76 12.83 9.29
N GLN A 30 1.09 12.69 10.56
CA GLN A 30 2.42 12.27 11.01
C GLN A 30 2.36 10.90 11.70
N PHE A 31 3.35 10.06 11.43
CA PHE A 31 3.65 8.86 12.20
C PHE A 31 5.01 9.03 12.87
N ASP A 32 5.05 8.81 14.17
CA ASP A 32 6.28 8.89 14.97
C ASP A 32 6.70 7.52 15.49
N ASN A 33 7.99 7.37 15.77
CA ASN A 33 8.58 6.11 16.25
C ASN A 33 8.34 4.94 15.27
N VAL A 34 8.35 5.23 13.97
CA VAL A 34 8.26 4.22 12.91
C VAL A 34 9.56 3.41 12.85
N GLY A 35 9.42 2.10 12.85
CA GLY A 35 10.53 1.16 12.79
C GLY A 35 10.61 0.25 14.01
N TYR A 36 10.84 -1.03 13.76
CA TYR A 36 11.00 -2.03 14.82
C TYR A 36 11.96 -3.15 14.37
N SER A 37 12.37 -3.99 15.32
CA SER A 37 13.10 -5.22 14.98
C SER A 37 12.12 -6.35 14.75
N GLY A 38 12.15 -6.95 13.57
CA GLY A 38 11.16 -7.93 13.16
C GLY A 38 11.67 -8.89 12.10
N TYR A 39 10.74 -9.63 11.52
CA TYR A 39 11.02 -10.50 10.39
C TYR A 39 9.78 -10.68 9.52
N TYR A 40 9.99 -11.03 8.25
CA TYR A 40 8.95 -11.54 7.35
C TYR A 40 9.49 -12.74 6.58
N TYR A 41 8.61 -13.48 5.91
CA TYR A 41 9.02 -14.64 5.09
C TYR A 41 9.01 -14.24 3.61
N PRO A 42 10.19 -14.02 2.99
CA PRO A 42 10.25 -13.72 1.57
C PRO A 42 9.82 -14.93 0.75
N VAL A 43 9.24 -14.66 -0.42
CA VAL A 43 9.08 -15.68 -1.46
C VAL A 43 10.49 -16.07 -1.93
N SER A 44 10.78 -17.36 -1.94
CA SER A 44 12.10 -17.92 -2.23
C SER A 44 12.15 -18.67 -3.55
N LYS A 45 11.00 -19.21 -3.97
CA LYS A 45 10.80 -19.81 -5.28
C LYS A 45 9.44 -19.41 -5.81
N ILE A 46 9.41 -19.13 -7.09
CA ILE A 46 8.20 -18.80 -7.83
C ILE A 46 8.35 -19.34 -9.24
N GLU A 47 7.38 -20.11 -9.68
CA GLU A 47 7.32 -20.65 -11.04
C GLU A 47 5.92 -20.38 -11.58
N ALA A 48 5.87 -19.67 -12.70
CA ALA A 48 4.65 -19.46 -13.45
C ALA A 48 4.74 -20.24 -14.76
N LEU A 49 3.80 -21.15 -14.98
CA LEU A 49 3.76 -22.00 -16.16
C LEU A 49 2.80 -21.42 -17.19
N SER A 50 3.13 -21.62 -18.47
CA SER A 50 2.37 -21.09 -19.61
C SER A 50 0.96 -21.70 -19.75
N ASP A 51 0.69 -22.84 -19.09
CA ASP A 51 -0.61 -23.50 -19.07
C ASP A 51 -1.56 -22.96 -17.98
N GLY A 52 -1.13 -21.94 -17.23
CA GLY A 52 -1.90 -21.32 -16.14
C GLY A 52 -1.68 -21.98 -14.77
N ASN A 53 -0.81 -22.98 -14.66
CA ASN A 53 -0.40 -23.56 -13.38
C ASN A 53 0.82 -22.83 -12.79
N CYS A 54 1.00 -22.88 -11.46
CA CYS A 54 2.16 -22.27 -10.79
C CYS A 54 2.56 -23.03 -9.53
N SER A 55 3.76 -22.71 -9.07
CA SER A 55 4.23 -23.03 -7.72
C SER A 55 4.85 -21.79 -7.07
N CYS A 56 4.75 -21.71 -5.75
CA CYS A 56 5.43 -20.68 -4.97
C CYS A 56 5.75 -21.20 -3.56
N GLU A 57 6.87 -20.76 -3.01
CA GLU A 57 7.33 -21.19 -1.69
C GLU A 57 7.97 -20.02 -0.93
N LYS A 58 7.55 -19.82 0.32
CA LYS A 58 8.27 -18.99 1.29
C LYS A 58 9.43 -19.75 1.89
N ASP A 59 10.55 -19.07 2.15
CA ASP A 59 11.62 -19.68 2.97
C ASP A 59 11.28 -19.59 4.46
N LEU A 60 10.46 -20.53 4.93
CA LEU A 60 10.09 -20.63 6.35
C LEU A 60 11.29 -20.97 7.27
N SER A 61 12.42 -21.41 6.70
CA SER A 61 13.62 -21.77 7.44
C SER A 61 14.60 -20.60 7.61
N LYS A 62 14.49 -19.58 6.75
CA LYS A 62 15.35 -18.38 6.75
C LYS A 62 14.49 -17.13 6.54
N PRO A 63 13.76 -16.70 7.58
CA PRO A 63 13.05 -15.44 7.52
C PRO A 63 14.01 -14.27 7.26
N PHE A 64 13.55 -13.26 6.53
CA PHE A 64 14.27 -12.01 6.39
C PHE A 64 14.09 -11.20 7.67
N THR A 65 15.18 -10.95 8.38
CA THR A 65 15.17 -10.15 9.61
C THR A 65 15.54 -8.70 9.31
N PHE A 66 14.83 -7.76 9.92
CA PHE A 66 15.07 -6.33 9.78
C PHE A 66 15.10 -5.65 11.15
N SER A 67 15.69 -4.46 11.19
CA SER A 67 15.74 -3.61 12.38
C SER A 67 16.17 -2.21 12.00
N GLY A 68 15.65 -1.21 12.71
CA GLY A 68 16.11 0.17 12.59
C GLY A 68 14.96 1.14 12.33
N PRO A 69 15.28 2.44 12.16
CA PRO A 69 14.30 3.45 11.78
C PRO A 69 13.58 3.05 10.50
N LEU A 70 12.28 3.31 10.44
CA LEU A 70 11.42 3.07 9.28
C LEU A 70 11.27 1.60 8.86
N ALA A 71 11.99 0.63 9.45
CA ALA A 71 11.93 -0.77 9.02
C ALA A 71 10.60 -1.45 9.38
N PRO A 72 9.97 -2.20 8.46
CA PRO A 72 10.50 -2.69 7.17
C PRO A 72 10.27 -1.77 5.97
N LEU A 73 9.71 -0.58 6.19
CA LEU A 73 9.42 0.38 5.13
C LEU A 73 10.67 1.05 4.54
N ASP A 74 11.84 0.89 5.16
CA ASP A 74 13.16 1.35 4.71
C ASP A 74 13.72 0.58 3.50
N GLY A 75 13.04 -0.49 3.09
CA GLY A 75 13.37 -1.28 1.91
C GLY A 75 13.04 -0.60 0.58
N ASP A 76 13.24 -1.35 -0.50
CA ASP A 76 12.93 -0.92 -1.86
C ASP A 76 11.41 -0.87 -2.09
N MET A 77 10.87 0.26 -2.55
CA MET A 77 9.42 0.51 -2.60
C MET A 77 8.89 0.81 -4.00
N THR A 78 7.79 0.20 -4.39
CA THR A 78 7.06 0.51 -5.63
C THR A 78 5.85 1.38 -5.28
N VAL A 79 5.50 2.32 -6.16
CA VAL A 79 4.34 3.20 -5.97
C VAL A 79 3.16 2.66 -6.73
N HIS A 80 2.00 2.60 -6.12
CA HIS A 80 0.78 2.05 -6.70
C HIS A 80 -0.33 3.08 -6.67
N PHE A 81 -1.22 2.98 -7.65
CA PHE A 81 -2.29 3.94 -7.88
C PHE A 81 -3.58 3.20 -8.17
N ARG A 82 -4.69 3.71 -7.63
CA ARG A 82 -6.05 3.26 -7.94
C ARG A 82 -6.89 4.46 -8.36
N GLY A 83 -7.67 4.29 -9.41
CA GLY A 83 -8.59 5.33 -9.88
C GLY A 83 -9.86 5.47 -9.03
N PRO A 84 -10.66 6.53 -9.24
CA PRO A 84 -10.55 7.53 -10.29
C PRO A 84 -9.40 8.53 -10.06
N MET A 85 -8.38 8.50 -10.92
CA MET A 85 -7.17 9.30 -10.75
C MET A 85 -6.52 9.67 -12.07
N ASN A 86 -6.01 10.89 -12.17
CA ASN A 86 -5.13 11.32 -13.23
C ASN A 86 -3.81 11.79 -12.61
N LEU A 87 -2.74 11.05 -12.85
CA LEU A 87 -1.39 11.42 -12.41
C LEU A 87 -0.78 12.39 -13.41
N LYS A 88 -0.46 13.60 -12.95
CA LYS A 88 0.21 14.63 -13.76
C LYS A 88 1.72 14.51 -13.65
N LYS A 89 2.23 14.45 -12.42
CA LYS A 89 3.67 14.38 -12.15
C LYS A 89 3.97 13.47 -10.97
N PHE A 90 5.13 12.83 -11.03
CA PHE A 90 5.70 12.05 -9.94
C PHE A 90 7.19 12.39 -9.79
N GLY A 91 7.67 12.46 -8.56
CA GLY A 91 9.08 12.65 -8.26
C GLY A 91 9.50 11.84 -7.04
N PHE A 92 10.63 11.15 -7.15
CA PHE A 92 11.28 10.46 -6.04
C PHE A 92 12.57 11.17 -5.68
N TYR A 93 12.78 11.43 -4.39
CA TYR A 93 13.89 12.20 -3.88
C TYR A 93 14.59 11.50 -2.72
N THR A 94 15.89 11.74 -2.59
CA THR A 94 16.68 11.25 -1.45
C THR A 94 17.62 12.34 -0.94
N THR A 95 18.07 12.17 0.29
CA THR A 95 19.18 12.96 0.87
C THR A 95 19.90 12.11 1.90
N SER A 96 21.17 12.40 2.19
CA SER A 96 21.91 11.64 3.21
C SER A 96 21.64 12.08 4.64
N ASP A 97 21.09 13.28 4.82
CA ASP A 97 20.95 13.92 6.14
C ASP A 97 19.70 14.81 6.19
N TYR A 98 18.69 14.32 6.89
CA TYR A 98 17.45 15.02 7.16
C TYR A 98 16.80 14.44 8.42
N GLU A 99 16.37 15.32 9.31
CA GLU A 99 15.45 15.03 10.41
C GLU A 99 14.18 15.86 10.23
N ASN A 100 13.06 15.44 10.83
CA ASN A 100 11.80 16.17 10.71
C ASN A 100 11.98 17.62 11.21
N ASN A 101 11.45 18.58 10.45
CA ASN A 101 11.63 20.03 10.67
C ASN A 101 13.04 20.60 10.45
N GLN A 102 13.97 19.85 9.87
CA GLN A 102 15.26 20.38 9.44
C GLN A 102 15.09 21.37 8.26
N SER A 103 15.68 22.56 8.36
CA SER A 103 15.56 23.62 7.35
C SER A 103 16.81 23.83 6.48
N SER A 104 17.93 23.20 6.83
CA SER A 104 19.20 23.24 6.07
C SER A 104 19.45 21.95 5.33
N GLY A 105 20.02 22.02 4.12
CA GLY A 105 20.26 20.86 3.26
C GLY A 105 19.31 20.84 2.06
N SER A 106 19.48 19.83 1.21
CA SER A 106 18.70 19.69 -0.01
C SER A 106 18.44 18.22 -0.32
N TRP A 107 17.38 18.00 -1.07
CA TRP A 107 16.98 16.71 -1.64
C TRP A 107 17.34 16.68 -3.11
N GLU A 108 17.78 15.52 -3.60
CA GLU A 108 18.05 15.29 -5.03
C GLU A 108 16.99 14.38 -5.62
N ARG A 109 16.45 14.78 -6.79
CA ARG A 109 15.46 13.99 -7.52
C ARG A 109 16.14 12.85 -8.28
N LEU A 110 15.77 11.61 -7.97
CA LEU A 110 16.33 10.39 -8.59
C LEU A 110 15.38 9.71 -9.58
N ALA A 111 14.09 10.06 -9.56
CA ALA A 111 13.14 9.65 -10.60
C ALA A 111 12.12 10.75 -10.85
N TYR A 112 11.64 10.85 -12.09
CA TYR A 112 10.70 11.90 -12.49
C TYR A 112 9.77 11.44 -13.61
N TYR A 113 8.51 11.84 -13.49
CA TYR A 113 7.52 11.73 -14.54
C TYR A 113 6.75 13.04 -14.67
N ASP A 114 6.46 13.42 -15.92
CA ASP A 114 5.59 14.54 -16.27
C ASP A 114 4.77 14.21 -17.52
N SER A 115 3.46 14.10 -17.34
CA SER A 115 2.51 13.68 -18.37
C SER A 115 2.37 14.69 -19.52
N GLU A 116 2.55 15.99 -19.20
CA GLU A 116 2.43 17.09 -20.16
C GLU A 116 3.63 17.12 -21.11
N SER A 117 4.84 17.04 -20.56
CA SER A 117 6.08 17.06 -21.35
C SER A 117 6.48 15.70 -21.91
N LYS A 118 5.78 14.61 -21.52
CA LYS A 118 6.14 13.21 -21.82
C LYS A 118 7.54 12.87 -21.34
N THR A 119 7.90 13.37 -20.16
CA THR A 119 9.18 13.06 -19.52
C THR A 119 9.02 11.86 -18.60
N ALA A 120 9.96 10.91 -18.70
CA ALA A 120 10.02 9.73 -17.85
C ALA A 120 11.50 9.38 -17.62
N ASP A 121 12.02 9.78 -16.46
CA ASP A 121 13.39 9.50 -16.03
C ASP A 121 13.37 8.52 -14.86
N ASN A 122 13.97 7.34 -15.05
CA ASN A 122 14.04 6.28 -14.03
C ASN A 122 12.66 5.85 -13.49
N VAL A 123 11.67 5.75 -14.38
CA VAL A 123 10.31 5.28 -14.09
C VAL A 123 9.88 4.24 -15.10
N THR A 124 9.18 3.20 -14.62
CA THR A 124 8.56 2.17 -15.45
C THR A 124 7.12 1.98 -15.01
N PHE A 125 6.18 2.17 -15.93
CA PHE A 125 4.75 1.95 -15.68
C PHE A 125 4.39 0.48 -15.87
N LEU A 126 3.80 -0.11 -14.84
CA LEU A 126 3.39 -1.51 -14.80
C LEU A 126 1.93 -1.63 -14.35
N ALA A 127 1.26 -2.71 -14.69
CA ALA A 127 -0.05 -3.07 -14.14
C ALA A 127 -0.18 -4.59 -14.06
N ASN A 128 -1.14 -5.09 -13.27
CA ASN A 128 -1.46 -6.51 -13.16
C ASN A 128 -2.26 -7.00 -14.39
N TYR A 129 -1.71 -6.78 -15.59
CA TYR A 129 -2.26 -7.16 -16.90
C TYR A 129 -1.42 -8.24 -17.60
N GLY A 130 -0.36 -8.73 -16.95
CA GLY A 130 0.49 -9.81 -17.44
C GLY A 130 -0.20 -11.16 -17.44
N HIS A 131 0.60 -12.22 -17.60
CA HIS A 131 0.08 -13.59 -17.66
C HIS A 131 -0.66 -13.98 -16.38
N GLU A 132 -1.88 -14.50 -16.53
CA GLU A 132 -2.70 -14.97 -15.42
C GLU A 132 -2.26 -16.36 -14.98
N ASN A 133 -2.19 -16.57 -13.67
CA ASN A 133 -1.91 -17.87 -13.10
C ASN A 133 -2.80 -18.22 -11.90
N THR A 134 -3.16 -19.50 -11.78
CA THR A 134 -4.12 -20.02 -10.79
C THR A 134 -3.75 -19.86 -9.31
N CYS A 135 -2.48 -19.64 -8.97
CA CYS A 135 -2.03 -19.34 -7.60
C CYS A 135 -1.38 -17.96 -7.44
N LEU A 136 -0.93 -17.34 -8.53
CA LEU A 136 -0.21 -16.05 -8.53
C LEU A 136 -1.06 -14.87 -9.02
N GLY A 137 -2.28 -15.10 -9.52
CA GLY A 137 -3.02 -14.05 -10.21
C GLY A 137 -2.28 -13.51 -11.44
N ASN A 138 -2.56 -12.27 -11.82
CA ASN A 138 -1.90 -11.62 -12.94
C ASN A 138 -0.49 -11.14 -12.56
N ALA A 139 0.47 -11.34 -13.47
CA ALA A 139 1.79 -10.74 -13.33
C ALA A 139 1.74 -9.22 -13.53
N ALA A 140 2.65 -8.49 -12.87
CA ALA A 140 2.98 -7.13 -13.25
C ALA A 140 3.61 -7.14 -14.64
N ASP A 141 3.13 -6.30 -15.56
CA ASP A 141 3.63 -6.20 -16.94
C ASP A 141 3.47 -4.77 -17.45
N PHE A 142 4.07 -4.45 -18.59
CA PHE A 142 3.95 -3.12 -19.18
C PHE A 142 2.49 -2.77 -19.45
N VAL A 143 2.15 -1.52 -19.17
CA VAL A 143 0.83 -0.94 -19.46
C VAL A 143 0.95 0.02 -20.64
N SER A 144 -0.09 0.08 -21.47
CA SER A 144 -0.18 1.08 -22.55
C SER A 144 -0.22 2.50 -22.00
N SER A 145 0.06 3.48 -22.86
CA SER A 145 0.06 4.90 -22.49
C SER A 145 -1.28 5.39 -21.93
N ASP A 146 -2.41 4.77 -22.29
CA ASP A 146 -3.72 5.07 -21.70
C ASP A 146 -3.93 4.48 -20.29
N GLY A 147 -3.03 3.61 -19.82
CA GLY A 147 -3.10 2.98 -18.51
C GLY A 147 -4.11 1.83 -18.39
N LEU A 148 -4.77 1.41 -19.48
CA LEU A 148 -5.97 0.56 -19.41
C LEU A 148 -5.78 -0.88 -19.90
N LYS A 149 -4.65 -1.21 -20.51
CA LYS A 149 -4.38 -2.52 -21.09
C LYS A 149 -2.89 -2.84 -21.09
N LYS A 150 -2.55 -4.11 -21.26
CA LYS A 150 -1.17 -4.56 -21.45
C LYS A 150 -0.55 -3.93 -22.71
N SER A 151 0.73 -3.58 -22.62
CA SER A 151 1.60 -3.28 -23.78
C SER A 151 2.71 -4.34 -23.93
N ASP A 152 3.27 -4.44 -25.13
CA ASP A 152 4.41 -5.32 -25.43
C ASP A 152 5.76 -4.65 -25.10
N SER A 153 5.76 -3.35 -24.78
CA SER A 153 6.97 -2.58 -24.44
C SER A 153 6.66 -1.48 -23.42
N SER A 154 7.69 -0.99 -22.73
CA SER A 154 7.55 0.17 -21.84
C SER A 154 7.03 1.39 -22.61
N GLU A 155 5.93 1.97 -22.11
CA GLU A 155 5.32 3.20 -22.63
C GLU A 155 5.25 4.24 -21.51
N ILE A 156 5.31 5.53 -21.90
CA ILE A 156 5.10 6.63 -20.97
C ILE A 156 3.59 6.84 -20.83
N LEU A 157 3.10 6.86 -19.59
CA LEU A 157 1.70 7.12 -19.31
C LEU A 157 1.28 8.49 -19.89
N ASP A 158 0.09 8.55 -20.46
CA ASP A 158 -0.48 9.77 -21.00
C ASP A 158 -1.07 10.66 -19.89
N ASP A 159 -1.44 11.89 -20.25
CA ASP A 159 -2.31 12.68 -19.38
C ASP A 159 -3.74 12.12 -19.46
N VAL A 160 -3.99 11.04 -18.71
CA VAL A 160 -5.21 10.24 -18.78
C VAL A 160 -5.84 10.02 -17.41
N LEU A 161 -7.17 9.89 -17.41
CA LEU A 161 -7.92 9.46 -16.24
C LEU A 161 -7.94 7.93 -16.19
N ILE A 162 -7.36 7.37 -15.13
CA ILE A 162 -7.56 5.98 -14.73
C ILE A 162 -8.93 5.87 -14.05
N PRO A 163 -9.87 5.07 -14.56
CA PRO A 163 -11.21 4.87 -13.97
C PRO A 163 -11.19 4.21 -12.59
N SER A 164 -12.33 4.28 -11.89
CA SER A 164 -12.55 3.52 -10.65
C SER A 164 -12.12 2.05 -10.77
N ALA A 165 -11.54 1.53 -9.68
CA ALA A 165 -11.05 0.17 -9.49
C ALA A 165 -9.96 -0.31 -10.46
N LEU A 166 -9.50 0.54 -11.39
CA LEU A 166 -8.33 0.22 -12.20
C LEU A 166 -7.07 0.74 -11.53
N GLU A 167 -6.00 -0.04 -11.66
CA GLU A 167 -4.76 0.17 -10.95
C GLU A 167 -3.56 0.09 -11.88
N PHE A 168 -2.54 0.85 -11.56
CA PHE A 168 -1.21 0.73 -12.14
C PHE A 168 -0.17 1.01 -11.05
N ALA A 169 1.08 0.66 -11.34
CA ALA A 169 2.22 0.88 -10.48
C ALA A 169 3.35 1.59 -11.25
N ILE A 170 4.19 2.29 -10.49
CA ILE A 170 5.46 2.84 -10.94
C ILE A 170 6.58 2.12 -10.17
N ALA A 171 7.45 1.47 -10.93
CA ALA A 171 8.76 1.01 -10.47
C ALA A 171 9.86 1.92 -11.02
N SER A 172 11.11 1.72 -10.59
CA SER A 172 12.26 2.42 -11.18
C SER A 172 12.51 1.97 -12.62
N GLY A 173 13.44 2.63 -13.32
CA GLY A 173 13.92 2.24 -14.64
C GLY A 173 14.95 1.10 -14.63
N ILE A 174 15.20 0.47 -13.47
CA ILE A 174 16.24 -0.56 -13.32
C ILE A 174 15.56 -1.94 -13.35
N GLU A 175 15.77 -2.70 -14.42
CA GLU A 175 15.25 -4.06 -14.57
C GLU A 175 15.99 -5.04 -13.66
N CYS A 176 15.26 -6.01 -13.11
CA CYS A 176 15.84 -7.08 -12.29
C CYS A 176 16.72 -8.02 -13.11
N ASN A 177 17.95 -8.26 -12.63
CA ASN A 177 18.91 -9.15 -13.29
C ASN A 177 19.21 -10.41 -12.45
N GLY A 178 18.24 -11.32 -12.44
CA GLY A 178 18.36 -12.61 -11.75
C GLY A 178 18.13 -12.54 -10.24
N THR A 179 18.09 -13.72 -9.60
CA THR A 179 17.65 -13.83 -8.20
C THR A 179 18.64 -13.28 -7.18
N SER A 180 19.91 -13.14 -7.55
CA SER A 180 20.91 -12.46 -6.71
C SER A 180 20.71 -10.96 -6.61
N ASP A 181 20.00 -10.37 -7.57
CA ASP A 181 19.70 -8.95 -7.62
C ASP A 181 18.37 -8.64 -6.92
N CYS A 182 17.27 -9.23 -7.40
CA CYS A 182 15.92 -8.90 -6.94
C CYS A 182 15.26 -9.95 -6.02
N GLY A 183 15.95 -11.03 -5.65
CA GLY A 183 15.32 -12.18 -5.00
C GLY A 183 14.45 -12.99 -5.97
N ALA A 184 13.48 -13.76 -5.46
CA ALA A 184 12.53 -14.45 -6.32
C ALA A 184 11.57 -13.43 -6.99
N TYR A 185 11.34 -13.57 -8.29
CA TYR A 185 10.40 -12.77 -9.05
C TYR A 185 9.83 -13.56 -10.23
N ARG A 186 8.67 -13.15 -10.75
CA ARG A 186 8.00 -13.76 -11.90
C ARG A 186 8.74 -13.46 -13.20
N THR A 187 8.84 -14.45 -14.08
CA THR A 187 9.48 -14.31 -15.41
C THR A 187 8.48 -14.27 -16.56
N ASP A 188 7.18 -14.38 -16.26
CA ASP A 188 6.04 -14.29 -17.18
C ASP A 188 5.40 -12.88 -17.18
N GLY A 189 6.17 -11.88 -16.77
CA GLY A 189 5.85 -10.46 -16.73
C GLY A 189 7.14 -9.64 -16.62
N GLN A 190 7.03 -8.42 -16.08
CA GLN A 190 8.15 -7.51 -15.91
C GLN A 190 8.51 -7.35 -14.43
N ALA A 191 9.80 -7.33 -14.13
CA ALA A 191 10.31 -7.16 -12.77
C ALA A 191 11.37 -6.07 -12.74
N TYR A 192 11.13 -5.04 -11.93
CA TYR A 192 11.98 -3.86 -11.79
C TYR A 192 12.29 -3.58 -10.33
N HIS A 193 13.39 -2.87 -10.09
CA HIS A 193 13.69 -2.29 -8.79
C HIS A 193 12.61 -1.25 -8.43
N GLY A 194 12.33 -1.10 -7.15
CA GLY A 194 11.55 0.03 -6.65
C GLY A 194 12.42 1.27 -6.47
N PHE A 195 11.96 2.15 -5.59
CA PHE A 195 12.62 3.35 -5.14
C PHE A 195 13.18 3.16 -3.72
N GLY A 196 14.41 2.66 -3.66
CA GLY A 196 15.25 2.66 -2.47
C GLY A 196 16.19 3.88 -2.41
N GLY A 197 17.17 3.87 -1.51
CA GLY A 197 18.22 4.91 -1.50
C GLY A 197 18.60 5.48 -0.13
N GLY A 198 18.24 4.82 0.97
CA GLY A 198 18.54 5.25 2.34
C GLY A 198 17.25 5.50 3.13
N LEU A 199 17.41 6.01 4.36
CA LEU A 199 16.28 6.29 5.25
C LEU A 199 15.48 7.51 4.78
N ASN A 200 16.18 8.59 4.42
CA ASN A 200 15.55 9.83 3.98
C ASN A 200 15.11 9.70 2.53
N ARG A 201 13.81 9.54 2.34
CA ARG A 201 13.16 9.37 1.03
C ARG A 201 11.91 10.22 0.97
N MET A 202 11.62 10.79 -0.19
CA MET A 202 10.41 11.58 -0.38
C MET A 202 9.78 11.23 -1.73
N PHE A 203 8.48 10.97 -1.71
CA PHE A 203 7.66 10.68 -2.88
C PHE A 203 6.66 11.81 -3.04
N LEU A 204 6.76 12.56 -4.14
CA LEU A 204 5.90 13.71 -4.42
C LEU A 204 5.06 13.47 -5.67
N PHE A 205 3.85 14.00 -5.65
CA PHE A 205 2.83 13.81 -6.68
C PHE A 205 2.17 15.15 -7.02
N GLU A 206 1.82 15.31 -8.30
CA GLU A 206 0.79 16.24 -8.77
C GLU A 206 -0.29 15.40 -9.45
N PHE A 207 -1.53 15.47 -8.99
CA PHE A 207 -2.60 14.59 -9.46
C PHE A 207 -4.00 15.22 -9.33
N ASN A 208 -4.95 14.69 -10.09
CA ASN A 208 -6.38 14.91 -9.88
C ASN A 208 -7.03 13.60 -9.41
N ALA A 209 -7.93 13.68 -8.45
CA ALA A 209 -8.76 12.55 -8.00
C ALA A 209 -10.25 12.91 -8.14
N PRO A 210 -10.79 12.99 -9.37
CA PRO A 210 -12.16 13.43 -9.61
C PRO A 210 -13.16 12.44 -9.01
N SER A 211 -14.35 12.90 -8.66
CA SER A 211 -15.43 11.99 -8.25
C SER A 211 -15.89 11.17 -9.44
N ASP A 212 -15.99 9.86 -9.23
CA ASP A 212 -16.72 9.01 -10.15
C ASP A 212 -18.22 9.09 -9.84
N THR A 213 -19.01 9.44 -10.84
CA THR A 213 -20.48 9.51 -10.76
C THR A 213 -21.14 8.61 -11.79
N SER A 214 -20.37 7.76 -12.45
CA SER A 214 -20.88 6.83 -13.46
C SER A 214 -21.72 5.73 -12.79
N GLU A 215 -22.93 5.51 -13.31
CA GLU A 215 -23.82 4.46 -12.80
C GLU A 215 -23.33 3.05 -13.20
N ASP A 216 -22.62 2.95 -14.32
CA ASP A 216 -22.05 1.68 -14.78
C ASP A 216 -20.89 1.22 -13.89
N ASP A 217 -19.98 2.12 -13.51
CA ASP A 217 -18.89 1.79 -12.59
C ASP A 217 -19.46 1.47 -11.19
N LYS A 218 -20.49 2.20 -10.75
CA LYS A 218 -21.15 1.94 -9.47
C LYS A 218 -21.78 0.55 -9.38
N GLN A 219 -22.37 0.04 -10.47
CA GLN A 219 -23.02 -1.27 -10.49
C GLN A 219 -22.03 -2.42 -10.70
N ASN A 220 -21.01 -2.22 -11.52
CA ASN A 220 -20.12 -3.29 -11.96
C ASN A 220 -18.77 -3.33 -11.21
N LYS A 221 -18.45 -2.31 -10.43
CA LYS A 221 -17.18 -2.19 -9.67
C LYS A 221 -17.46 -1.79 -8.23
N THR A 222 -18.32 -2.56 -7.54
CA THR A 222 -18.70 -2.27 -6.15
C THR A 222 -17.49 -2.12 -5.23
N ASP A 223 -16.39 -2.78 -5.58
CA ASP A 223 -15.13 -2.70 -4.88
C ASP A 223 -14.20 -1.72 -5.59
N GLY A 224 -13.80 -0.66 -4.88
CA GLY A 224 -12.96 0.42 -5.44
C GLY A 224 -13.71 1.52 -6.21
N TYR A 225 -15.05 1.54 -6.23
CA TYR A 225 -15.82 2.62 -6.86
C TYR A 225 -15.63 3.96 -6.14
N ASP A 226 -15.18 4.98 -6.88
CA ASP A 226 -14.93 6.33 -6.36
C ASP A 226 -13.96 6.36 -5.16
N MET A 227 -13.04 5.39 -5.11
CA MET A 227 -12.07 5.18 -4.02
C MET A 227 -10.63 5.27 -4.53
N PRO A 228 -10.17 6.44 -4.99
CA PRO A 228 -8.80 6.57 -5.48
C PRO A 228 -7.79 6.36 -4.35
N ALA A 229 -6.62 5.83 -4.72
CA ALA A 229 -5.54 5.62 -3.76
C ALA A 229 -4.14 5.83 -4.38
N ILE A 230 -3.18 6.23 -3.55
CA ILE A 230 -1.73 6.20 -3.81
C ILE A 230 -1.06 5.52 -2.61
N TRP A 231 -0.35 4.44 -2.84
CA TRP A 231 0.30 3.67 -1.78
C TRP A 231 1.65 3.12 -2.21
N LEU A 232 2.40 2.62 -1.23
CA LEU A 232 3.73 2.04 -1.41
C LEU A 232 3.70 0.58 -1.01
N LEU A 233 4.22 -0.29 -1.85
CA LEU A 233 4.47 -1.69 -1.51
C LEU A 233 5.96 -1.98 -1.55
N ASN A 234 6.43 -2.81 -0.62
CA ASN A 234 7.73 -3.45 -0.74
C ASN A 234 7.84 -4.07 -2.15
N ALA A 235 8.90 -3.74 -2.87
CA ALA A 235 9.02 -4.07 -4.29
C ALA A 235 8.98 -5.58 -4.58
N HIS A 236 9.31 -6.43 -3.60
CA HIS A 236 9.13 -7.87 -3.72
C HIS A 236 7.67 -8.27 -4.00
N ILE A 237 6.69 -7.52 -3.48
CA ILE A 237 5.26 -7.82 -3.66
C ILE A 237 4.87 -7.67 -5.13
N LEU A 238 5.25 -6.56 -5.78
CA LEU A 238 4.96 -6.34 -7.21
C LEU A 238 5.70 -7.37 -8.09
N ARG A 239 6.96 -7.69 -7.74
CA ARG A 239 7.79 -8.65 -8.49
C ARG A 239 7.30 -10.10 -8.40
N THR A 240 6.64 -10.48 -7.31
CA THR A 240 6.14 -11.85 -7.13
C THR A 240 4.65 -11.95 -7.40
N SER A 241 3.81 -11.27 -6.64
CA SER A 241 2.36 -11.32 -6.77
C SER A 241 1.73 -10.32 -5.80
N GLN A 242 1.15 -9.25 -6.33
CA GLN A 242 0.39 -8.30 -5.53
C GLN A 242 -0.91 -8.91 -5.01
N TYR A 243 -1.66 -9.60 -5.88
CA TYR A 243 -2.95 -10.22 -5.55
C TYR A 243 -2.91 -11.74 -5.79
N PRO A 244 -2.18 -12.51 -4.95
CA PRO A 244 -2.09 -13.95 -5.13
C PRO A 244 -3.40 -14.65 -4.75
N LEU A 245 -3.70 -15.76 -5.42
CA LEU A 245 -4.74 -16.70 -4.99
C LEU A 245 -4.23 -17.69 -3.91
N ASN A 246 -2.90 -17.77 -3.74
CA ASN A 246 -2.23 -18.48 -2.64
C ASN A 246 -1.35 -17.50 -1.84
N GLY A 247 -1.71 -17.27 -0.57
CA GLY A 247 -0.97 -16.34 0.31
C GLY A 247 0.51 -16.68 0.57
N ASN A 248 1.02 -17.84 0.15
CA ASN A 248 2.46 -18.12 0.18
C ASN A 248 3.23 -17.45 -0.96
N CYS A 249 2.55 -16.89 -1.96
CA CYS A 249 3.16 -16.29 -3.14
C CYS A 249 3.41 -14.78 -3.00
N SER A 250 3.13 -14.22 -1.84
CA SER A 250 3.43 -12.83 -1.49
C SER A 250 4.03 -12.77 -0.09
N SER A 251 4.98 -11.87 0.12
CA SER A 251 5.55 -11.59 1.44
C SER A 251 4.66 -10.67 2.29
N TRP A 252 3.65 -10.04 1.68
CA TRP A 252 2.80 -9.01 2.32
C TRP A 252 2.14 -9.50 3.61
N ASN A 253 1.46 -10.65 3.55
CA ASN A 253 0.78 -11.27 4.70
C ASN A 253 1.75 -11.80 5.78
N THR A 254 3.05 -11.59 5.63
CA THR A 254 4.06 -11.88 6.65
C THR A 254 4.79 -10.64 7.13
N GLY A 255 4.33 -9.44 6.75
CA GLY A 255 4.82 -8.17 7.26
C GLY A 255 6.00 -7.59 6.48
N SER A 256 6.07 -7.79 5.16
CA SER A 256 7.10 -7.13 4.35
C SER A 256 6.90 -5.62 4.17
N GLY A 257 5.73 -5.10 4.53
CA GLY A 257 5.41 -3.68 4.57
C GLY A 257 4.59 -3.16 3.39
N GLU A 258 3.61 -2.33 3.72
CA GLU A 258 2.85 -1.46 2.84
C GLU A 258 2.57 -0.14 3.57
N PHE A 259 2.52 0.97 2.83
CA PHE A 259 2.18 2.28 3.35
C PHE A 259 1.23 3.02 2.41
N ASP A 260 0.00 3.25 2.86
CA ASP A 260 -0.96 4.06 2.14
C ASP A 260 -0.70 5.53 2.41
N ILE A 261 -0.42 6.28 1.35
CA ILE A 261 -0.15 7.71 1.44
C ILE A 261 -1.49 8.44 1.43
N PHE A 262 -2.28 8.22 0.38
CA PHE A 262 -3.60 8.78 0.22
C PHE A 262 -4.55 7.66 -0.17
N GLU A 263 -5.41 7.21 0.75
CA GLU A 263 -6.42 6.20 0.42
C GLU A 263 -7.81 6.66 0.84
N VAL A 264 -8.76 6.57 -0.09
CA VAL A 264 -10.17 6.58 0.27
C VAL A 264 -10.58 5.16 0.68
N MET A 265 -10.93 4.98 1.95
CA MET A 265 -11.23 3.67 2.55
C MET A 265 -12.62 3.13 2.21
N ASN A 266 -13.60 4.01 1.97
CA ASN A 266 -14.97 3.59 1.69
C ASN A 266 -15.78 4.70 1.00
N PHE A 267 -16.91 4.31 0.42
CA PHE A 267 -17.80 5.22 -0.30
C PHE A 267 -18.44 6.32 0.59
N THR A 268 -18.66 6.07 1.89
CA THR A 268 -19.28 7.07 2.78
C THR A 268 -18.33 8.20 3.16
N GLU A 269 -17.03 7.95 3.10
CA GLU A 269 -15.95 8.90 3.41
C GLU A 269 -15.12 9.20 2.15
N ARG A 270 -15.76 9.16 0.99
CA ARG A 270 -15.11 9.27 -0.32
C ARG A 270 -14.30 10.54 -0.57
N ASN A 271 -14.45 11.57 0.27
CA ASN A 271 -13.68 12.81 0.20
C ASN A 271 -12.55 12.89 1.23
N ASN A 272 -12.21 11.78 1.90
CA ASN A 272 -11.19 11.73 2.93
C ASN A 272 -10.06 10.81 2.46
N PHE A 273 -8.84 11.34 2.38
CA PHE A 273 -7.64 10.55 2.22
C PHE A 273 -7.06 10.20 3.58
N TYR A 274 -7.03 8.91 3.86
CA TYR A 274 -6.41 8.31 5.03
C TYR A 274 -5.01 7.82 4.68
N SER A 275 -4.16 7.72 5.71
CA SER A 275 -2.85 7.07 5.62
C SER A 275 -2.79 5.92 6.61
N THR A 276 -2.20 4.80 6.19
CA THR A 276 -2.20 3.55 6.96
C THR A 276 -0.87 2.83 6.80
N ILE A 277 -0.36 2.29 7.91
CA ILE A 277 0.81 1.39 7.90
C ILE A 277 0.31 -0.05 7.97
N HIS A 278 0.77 -0.88 7.03
CA HIS A 278 0.47 -2.31 6.97
C HIS A 278 1.74 -3.13 7.27
N ASP A 279 2.05 -3.23 8.56
CA ASP A 279 3.07 -4.12 9.11
C ASP A 279 2.63 -4.62 10.51
N PHE A 280 3.55 -5.22 11.29
CA PHE A 280 3.23 -5.70 12.64
C PHE A 280 3.54 -4.67 13.75
N GLN A 281 3.90 -3.43 13.41
CA GLN A 281 4.19 -2.40 14.41
C GLN A 281 2.90 -1.86 15.02
N GLY A 282 2.54 -2.39 16.20
CA GLY A 282 1.39 -1.91 16.96
C GLY A 282 0.05 -2.52 16.54
N THR A 283 0.05 -3.47 15.61
CA THR A 283 -1.12 -4.30 15.24
C THR A 283 -0.69 -5.76 15.04
N ASP A 284 -1.59 -6.71 15.32
CA ASP A 284 -1.47 -8.12 14.94
C ASP A 284 -2.29 -8.46 13.69
N ASP A 285 -3.08 -7.50 13.19
CA ASP A 285 -3.85 -7.58 11.96
C ASP A 285 -3.29 -6.62 10.91
N ILE A 286 -2.42 -7.15 10.05
CA ILE A 286 -1.89 -6.41 8.89
C ILE A 286 -3.01 -6.02 7.93
N GLY A 287 -4.12 -6.76 7.86
CA GLY A 287 -5.21 -6.47 6.94
C GLY A 287 -5.87 -5.13 7.21
N THR A 288 -6.18 -4.88 8.48
CA THR A 288 -6.69 -3.56 8.91
C THR A 288 -5.58 -2.51 8.95
N GLY A 289 -4.35 -2.91 9.26
CA GLY A 289 -3.22 -1.99 9.42
C GLY A 289 -3.37 -1.06 10.62
N LEU A 290 -2.50 -0.06 10.71
CA LEU A 290 -2.56 1.02 11.68
C LEU A 290 -2.79 2.36 10.97
N GLN A 291 -4.05 2.78 10.94
CA GLN A 291 -4.47 4.03 10.33
C GLN A 291 -4.13 5.23 11.20
N ASN A 292 -3.74 6.35 10.60
CA ASN A 292 -3.78 7.64 11.28
C ASN A 292 -5.25 8.01 11.61
N PHE A 293 -5.50 8.61 12.77
CA PHE A 293 -6.84 9.09 13.12
C PHE A 293 -7.18 10.42 12.42
N GLY A 294 -6.24 11.06 11.73
CA GLY A 294 -6.51 12.16 10.82
C GLY A 294 -6.84 11.70 9.40
N TYR A 295 -7.42 12.62 8.61
CA TYR A 295 -7.51 12.51 7.15
C TYR A 295 -7.17 13.85 6.49
N LEU A 296 -6.65 13.78 5.27
CA LEU A 296 -6.51 14.93 4.39
C LEU A 296 -7.75 15.03 3.49
N GLU A 297 -8.20 16.24 3.17
CA GLU A 297 -9.35 16.42 2.27
C GLU A 297 -8.98 16.04 0.83
N ARG A 298 -9.70 15.07 0.25
CA ARG A 298 -9.75 14.88 -1.21
C ARG A 298 -10.68 15.95 -1.78
N THR A 299 -10.19 16.73 -2.73
CA THR A 299 -10.94 17.81 -3.39
C THR A 299 -11.21 17.51 -4.87
N PRO A 300 -12.31 16.79 -5.20
CA PRO A 300 -12.69 16.50 -6.58
C PRO A 300 -12.76 17.74 -7.47
N GLY A 301 -12.10 17.68 -8.64
CA GLY A 301 -12.05 18.79 -9.60
C GLY A 301 -10.86 19.74 -9.41
N SER A 302 -10.13 19.62 -8.31
CA SER A 302 -8.87 20.33 -8.08
C SER A 302 -7.66 19.48 -8.44
N THR A 303 -6.55 20.14 -8.77
CA THR A 303 -5.22 19.51 -8.79
C THR A 303 -4.64 19.58 -7.39
N MET A 304 -4.26 18.43 -6.86
CA MET A 304 -3.62 18.28 -5.56
C MET A 304 -2.13 18.03 -5.75
N LYS A 305 -1.33 18.57 -4.83
CA LYS A 305 0.12 18.39 -4.81
C LYS A 305 0.57 18.07 -3.41
N GLY A 306 1.57 17.21 -3.27
CA GLY A 306 2.10 16.80 -1.98
C GLY A 306 2.61 15.38 -2.05
N GLY A 307 2.67 14.70 -0.92
CA GLY A 307 3.12 13.33 -0.87
C GLY A 307 3.57 12.92 0.53
N VAL A 308 4.63 12.12 0.59
CA VAL A 308 5.15 11.56 1.84
C VAL A 308 6.65 11.79 1.96
N ILE A 309 7.10 12.09 3.19
CA ILE A 309 8.50 12.20 3.59
C ILE A 309 8.78 11.10 4.61
N PHE A 310 9.79 10.28 4.35
CA PHE A 310 10.40 9.36 5.28
C PHE A 310 11.68 9.99 5.81
N SER A 311 11.83 10.01 7.13
CA SER A 311 12.95 10.68 7.81
C SER A 311 13.73 9.73 8.72
N GLN A 312 15.05 9.94 8.82
CA GLN A 312 15.98 9.04 9.53
C GLN A 312 15.72 8.96 11.04
N ASP A 313 14.97 9.92 11.59
CA ASP A 313 14.55 10.03 12.98
C ASP A 313 13.26 9.24 13.29
N SER A 314 12.88 8.28 12.43
CA SER A 314 11.69 7.43 12.59
C SER A 314 10.36 8.19 12.44
N THR A 315 10.35 9.29 11.68
CA THR A 315 9.12 10.01 11.33
C THR A 315 8.72 9.77 9.87
N ILE A 316 7.42 9.59 9.64
CA ILE A 316 6.78 9.66 8.32
C ILE A 316 5.77 10.80 8.33
N THR A 317 5.86 11.71 7.36
CA THR A 317 4.98 12.89 7.25
C THR A 317 4.26 12.88 5.91
N VAL A 318 2.93 12.89 5.92
CA VAL A 318 2.06 12.96 4.73
C VAL A 318 1.35 14.31 4.69
N PHE A 319 1.32 14.95 3.52
CA PHE A 319 0.77 16.28 3.36
C PHE A 319 0.24 16.55 1.95
N LEU A 320 -0.66 17.52 1.83
CA LEU A 320 -1.06 18.16 0.57
C LEU A 320 -0.82 19.67 0.68
N SER A 321 0.00 20.23 -0.20
CA SER A 321 0.30 21.67 -0.27
C SER A 321 0.41 22.14 -1.72
N ASN A 322 -0.34 23.19 -2.08
CA ASN A 322 -0.31 23.79 -3.41
C ASN A 322 1.05 24.41 -3.77
N ASP A 323 1.88 24.74 -2.77
CA ASP A 323 3.21 25.30 -2.95
C ASP A 323 4.25 24.25 -3.34
N THR A 324 3.91 22.96 -3.23
CA THR A 324 4.78 21.84 -3.59
C THR A 324 5.23 21.96 -5.04
N SER A 325 6.54 21.98 -5.25
CA SER A 325 7.16 21.84 -6.57
C SER A 325 7.82 20.47 -6.69
N LEU A 326 8.01 20.03 -7.93
CA LEU A 326 8.76 18.81 -8.23
C LEU A 326 10.02 19.18 -9.01
N ASP A 327 10.82 20.11 -8.49
CA ASP A 327 12.07 20.56 -9.12
C ASP A 327 13.15 19.47 -9.06
N SER A 328 14.25 19.60 -9.81
CA SER A 328 15.33 18.59 -9.78
C SER A 328 16.06 18.49 -8.44
N SER A 329 15.98 19.55 -7.63
CA SER A 329 16.44 19.57 -6.24
C SER A 329 15.49 20.43 -5.42
N ILE A 330 15.26 20.03 -4.16
CA ILE A 330 14.39 20.74 -3.22
C ILE A 330 15.21 21.10 -1.99
N ASP A 331 15.36 22.40 -1.72
CA ASP A 331 15.98 22.85 -0.48
C ASP A 331 15.04 22.58 0.70
N ASN A 332 15.63 22.20 1.84
CA ASN A 332 14.89 21.98 3.08
C ASN A 332 14.12 23.23 3.55
N SER A 333 14.57 24.43 3.16
CA SER A 333 13.84 25.67 3.43
C SER A 333 12.54 25.80 2.62
N ASN A 334 12.51 25.30 1.39
CA ASN A 334 11.28 25.23 0.58
C ASN A 334 10.33 24.19 1.17
N LEU A 335 10.84 22.99 1.46
CA LEU A 335 10.07 21.93 2.12
C LEU A 335 9.47 22.40 3.44
N SER A 336 10.28 23.05 4.28
CA SER A 336 9.83 23.64 5.53
C SER A 336 8.74 24.69 5.33
N THR A 337 8.80 25.48 4.24
CA THR A 337 7.76 26.47 3.92
C THR A 337 6.45 25.78 3.50
N TRP A 338 6.51 24.72 2.71
CA TRP A 338 5.33 23.93 2.32
C TRP A 338 4.62 23.37 3.55
N ILE A 339 5.38 22.77 4.47
CA ILE A 339 4.85 22.18 5.71
C ILE A 339 4.39 23.27 6.69
N SER A 340 5.17 24.33 6.90
CA SER A 340 4.83 25.37 7.87
C SER A 340 3.55 26.13 7.47
N SER A 341 3.35 26.35 6.17
CA SER A 341 2.14 26.99 5.64
C SER A 341 0.85 26.23 6.01
N LEU A 342 0.94 24.91 6.15
CA LEU A 342 -0.14 24.04 6.62
C LEU A 342 -0.31 24.16 8.14
N THR A 343 0.79 24.16 8.90
CA THR A 343 0.74 24.22 10.38
C THR A 343 0.34 25.58 10.96
N GLU A 344 0.59 26.69 10.27
CA GLU A 344 0.30 28.04 10.78
C GLU A 344 -1.21 28.35 10.83
N GLN A 345 -2.04 27.57 10.13
CA GLN A 345 -3.50 27.71 10.09
C GLN A 345 -4.26 26.39 10.30
N GLY A 346 -3.56 25.26 10.30
CA GLY A 346 -4.13 23.92 10.21
C GLY A 346 -3.91 23.02 11.42
N LYS A 347 -4.32 21.76 11.29
CA LYS A 347 -4.17 20.71 12.30
C LYS A 347 -3.18 19.65 11.83
N GLU A 348 -2.27 19.28 12.73
CA GLU A 348 -1.44 18.10 12.57
C GLU A 348 -2.02 16.95 13.40
N GLU A 349 -2.22 15.80 12.77
CA GLU A 349 -2.63 14.58 13.48
C GLU A 349 -1.47 13.59 13.53
N ASN A 350 -0.99 13.36 14.76
CA ASN A 350 0.18 12.54 15.03
C ASN A 350 -0.21 11.17 15.62
N ALA A 351 0.28 10.11 14.99
CA ALA A 351 0.20 8.73 15.44
C ALA A 351 1.58 8.22 15.89
N THR A 352 1.83 8.19 17.19
CA THR A 352 3.05 7.57 17.74
C THR A 352 2.90 6.06 17.83
N LEU A 353 3.74 5.33 17.08
CA LEU A 353 3.75 3.87 17.03
C LEU A 353 4.34 3.23 18.28
N SER A 354 3.94 1.99 18.55
CA SER A 354 4.47 1.20 19.67
C SER A 354 5.92 0.78 19.43
N SER A 355 6.76 0.85 20.47
CA SER A 355 8.11 0.26 20.43
C SER A 355 8.03 -1.23 20.69
N ILE A 356 8.31 -2.05 19.68
CA ILE A 356 8.23 -3.52 19.76
C ILE A 356 9.49 -4.21 19.22
N SER A 357 9.62 -5.50 19.52
CA SER A 357 10.56 -6.38 18.84
C SER A 357 9.94 -7.77 18.70
N ILE A 358 9.98 -8.33 17.49
CA ILE A 358 9.42 -9.64 17.15
C ILE A 358 10.56 -10.55 16.70
N ALA A 359 10.87 -11.58 17.50
CA ALA A 359 11.92 -12.54 17.17
C ALA A 359 11.38 -13.65 16.23
N PRO A 360 12.19 -14.13 15.27
CA PRO A 360 11.85 -15.30 14.47
C PRO A 360 11.57 -16.53 15.34
N PRO A 361 10.67 -17.44 14.92
CA PRO A 361 10.42 -18.68 15.65
C PRO A 361 11.70 -19.53 15.66
N THR A 362 12.07 -20.01 16.84
CA THR A 362 13.22 -20.89 17.00
C THR A 362 12.85 -22.30 16.56
N ILE A 363 13.38 -22.79 15.45
CA ILE A 363 13.19 -24.18 15.04
C ILE A 363 14.10 -25.06 15.92
N THR A 364 13.63 -25.43 17.11
CA THR A 364 14.24 -26.54 17.86
C THR A 364 13.91 -27.83 17.12
N ALA A 365 14.93 -28.50 16.58
CA ALA A 365 14.82 -29.81 15.97
C ALA A 365 14.36 -30.85 17.02
N GLN A 366 13.06 -31.05 17.14
CA GLN A 366 12.49 -32.30 17.64
C GLN A 366 11.54 -32.84 16.59
N ALA A 367 11.98 -33.93 15.95
CA ALA A 367 11.10 -34.80 15.20
C ALA A 367 10.07 -35.39 16.17
N SER A 368 8.82 -34.95 16.10
CA SER A 368 7.67 -35.70 16.56
C SER A 368 6.47 -35.37 15.68
N GLU A 369 5.86 -36.44 15.18
CA GLU A 369 4.68 -36.47 14.32
C GLU A 369 3.54 -35.59 14.84
N SER A 370 2.79 -35.02 13.88
CA SER A 370 1.44 -34.48 14.08
C SER A 370 1.30 -33.37 15.13
N ALA A 371 1.84 -32.19 14.82
CA ALA A 371 1.25 -30.95 15.32
C ALA A 371 0.34 -30.40 14.22
N THR A 372 -0.97 -30.62 14.37
CA THR A 372 -2.00 -29.81 13.70
C THR A 372 -1.73 -28.36 14.03
N VAL A 373 -1.12 -27.63 13.08
CA VAL A 373 -1.20 -26.18 13.02
C VAL A 373 -2.69 -25.88 12.97
N SER A 374 -3.24 -25.36 14.08
CA SER A 374 -4.57 -24.79 14.05
C SER A 374 -4.56 -23.77 12.93
N SER A 375 -5.37 -24.04 11.91
CA SER A 375 -5.74 -23.07 10.90
C SER A 375 -6.05 -21.76 11.61
N ILE A 376 -5.14 -20.81 11.56
CA ILE A 376 -5.53 -19.41 11.64
C ILE A 376 -6.40 -19.28 10.39
N SER A 377 -7.70 -19.32 10.59
CA SER A 377 -8.64 -18.91 9.56
C SER A 377 -8.38 -17.42 9.38
N SER A 378 -7.40 -17.08 8.56
CA SER A 378 -7.48 -15.85 7.79
C SER A 378 -8.73 -16.05 6.93
N THR A 379 -9.87 -15.58 7.43
CA THR A 379 -10.90 -15.13 6.52
C THR A 379 -10.19 -14.15 5.61
N SER A 380 -9.94 -14.59 4.38
CA SER A 380 -9.52 -13.71 3.31
C SER A 380 -10.58 -12.62 3.26
N HIS A 381 -10.30 -11.48 3.88
CA HIS A 381 -10.86 -10.25 3.37
C HIS A 381 -10.25 -10.17 1.98
N ARG A 382 -11.10 -10.44 1.00
CA ARG A 382 -10.77 -10.18 -0.39
C ARG A 382 -10.43 -8.70 -0.42
N ASN A 383 -9.20 -8.38 -0.78
CA ASN A 383 -8.98 -7.14 -1.50
C ASN A 383 -9.71 -7.39 -2.82
N ASP A 384 -10.98 -7.00 -2.86
CA ASP A 384 -11.80 -7.13 -4.05
C ASP A 384 -11.29 -6.07 -5.05
N ALA A 385 -10.22 -6.43 -5.74
CA ALA A 385 -9.75 -5.80 -6.96
C ALA A 385 -9.26 -6.93 -7.88
N ALA A 386 -10.13 -7.91 -8.12
CA ALA A 386 -9.89 -8.97 -9.10
C ALA A 386 -10.92 -8.83 -10.22
N ALA A 387 -10.40 -8.48 -11.39
CA ALA A 387 -11.10 -8.34 -12.66
C ALA A 387 -11.95 -9.57 -13.02
N ILE A 388 -13.18 -9.35 -13.51
CA ILE A 388 -14.00 -10.38 -14.13
C ILE A 388 -14.11 -10.07 -15.63
N ILE A 389 -13.47 -10.91 -16.45
CA ILE A 389 -13.69 -10.99 -17.90
C ILE A 389 -14.95 -11.84 -18.15
N PRO A 390 -15.89 -11.42 -19.03
CA PRO A 390 -17.11 -12.17 -19.28
C PRO A 390 -16.85 -13.29 -20.30
N ASN A 391 -17.09 -14.54 -19.92
CA ASN A 391 -17.19 -15.63 -20.90
C ASN A 391 -18.64 -16.03 -21.15
N SER A 392 -19.00 -16.01 -22.43
CA SER A 392 -20.30 -16.27 -23.03
C SER A 392 -20.64 -17.75 -23.17
N PHE A 393 -21.94 -18.07 -23.01
CA PHE A 393 -22.75 -19.07 -23.74
C PHE A 393 -22.31 -20.56 -23.82
N MET A 394 -23.08 -21.47 -23.18
CA MET A 394 -24.09 -22.35 -23.82
C MET A 394 -24.50 -23.57 -22.93
N GLY A 395 -25.81 -23.88 -22.93
CA GLY A 395 -26.41 -25.18 -22.57
C GLY A 395 -26.85 -25.30 -21.09
N THR A 396 -28.06 -25.70 -20.72
CA THR A 396 -29.12 -26.42 -21.43
C THR A 396 -30.45 -26.27 -20.67
N LEU A 397 -31.53 -26.39 -21.43
CA LEU A 397 -32.94 -26.28 -21.12
C LEU A 397 -33.51 -27.36 -20.15
N LEU A 398 -34.73 -27.06 -19.65
CA LEU A 398 -35.78 -27.92 -19.02
C LEU A 398 -35.67 -28.06 -17.49
N ASN A 399 -36.69 -27.87 -16.65
CA ASN A 399 -38.14 -28.02 -16.81
C ASN A 399 -38.89 -27.29 -15.66
N SER A 400 -39.94 -26.52 -16.01
CA SER A 400 -41.34 -26.66 -15.52
C SER A 400 -41.58 -26.73 -13.98
N VAL A 401 -42.46 -25.97 -13.30
CA VAL A 401 -43.88 -25.67 -13.54
C VAL A 401 -44.32 -24.55 -12.56
N VAL A 402 -44.99 -23.54 -13.11
CA VAL A 402 -46.14 -22.74 -12.61
C VAL A 402 -46.67 -23.02 -11.18
N TYR A 403 -46.74 -21.98 -10.35
CA TYR A 403 -47.98 -21.60 -9.63
C TYR A 403 -47.99 -20.09 -9.34
N VAL A 404 -48.85 -19.38 -10.07
CA VAL A 404 -49.38 -18.05 -9.71
C VAL A 404 -50.63 -18.30 -8.88
N ILE A 405 -50.86 -17.54 -7.81
CA ILE A 405 -52.13 -16.84 -7.49
C ILE A 405 -52.09 -16.19 -6.09
N LEU A 406 -52.16 -14.85 -6.15
CA LEU A 406 -52.96 -13.91 -5.36
C LEU A 406 -52.63 -13.56 -3.89
N SER A 407 -52.34 -12.25 -3.71
CA SER A 407 -53.02 -11.26 -2.83
C SER A 407 -53.13 -11.54 -1.33
N ALA A 408 -53.04 -10.60 -0.39
CA ALA A 408 -52.77 -9.16 -0.33
C ALA A 408 -52.84 -8.75 1.16
N LEU A 409 -52.30 -7.57 1.48
CA LEU A 409 -52.66 -6.66 2.60
C LEU A 409 -52.36 -7.05 4.08
N TYR A 410 -51.68 -6.10 4.76
CA TYR A 410 -51.65 -5.76 6.21
C TYR A 410 -51.22 -6.90 7.17
N ILE A 411 -50.14 -6.77 7.93
CA ILE A 411 -49.74 -5.73 8.91
C ILE A 411 -48.23 -5.49 8.83
#